data_AF-A0A0A2BP23-F1
#
_entry.id   AF-A0A0A2BP23-F1
#
_cell.length_a   1.000
_cell.length_b   1.000
_cell.length_c   1.000
_cell.angle_alpha   90.00
_cell.angle_beta   90.00
_cell.angle_gamma   90.00
#
_symmetry.space_group_name_H-M   'P 1'
#
loop_
_entity.id
_entity.type
_entity.pdbx_description
1 polymer ?
#
loop_
_entity_poly.entity_id
_entity_poly.type
_entity_poly.pdbx_seq_one_letter_code
_entity_poly.pdbx_strand_id
1 'polypeptide(L)' 'MTKENKIEKEKCGSKKGVMLAYGVIQLGTGIISALALATIALSFCSVKQESKLFTECVEEVKENGKSSSQAVHFCNGGR' A
#
# COMPACT_ATOMS: atom_id res chain seq x y z
N MET A 1 39.46 -23.29 -48.67
CA MET A 1 38.47 -22.45 -49.38
C MET A 1 37.18 -23.28 -49.34
N THR A 2 36.07 -22.96 -48.68
CA THR A 2 35.48 -21.68 -48.26
C THR A 2 34.24 -21.93 -47.38
N LYS A 3 34.11 -21.19 -46.26
CA LYS A 3 32.90 -20.72 -45.55
C LYS A 3 31.82 -21.75 -45.11
N GLU A 4 31.96 -22.31 -43.91
CA GLU A 4 30.78 -22.71 -43.12
C GLU A 4 31.08 -22.80 -41.62
N ASN A 5 31.38 -21.68 -40.94
CA ASN A 5 31.32 -21.66 -39.46
C ASN A 5 31.40 -20.23 -38.89
N LYS A 6 30.38 -19.39 -39.13
CA LYS A 6 30.36 -18.05 -38.49
C LYS A 6 28.97 -17.48 -38.25
N ILE A 7 27.95 -18.32 -38.03
CA ILE A 7 26.61 -17.86 -37.64
C ILE A 7 26.01 -18.73 -36.51
N GLU A 8 26.79 -19.18 -35.52
CA GLU A 8 26.20 -19.94 -34.39
C GLU A 8 26.69 -19.53 -33.00
N LYS A 9 27.61 -18.56 -32.88
CA LYS A 9 28.18 -18.16 -31.57
C LYS A 9 27.76 -16.78 -31.04
N GLU A 10 26.87 -16.06 -31.73
CA GLU A 10 26.44 -14.71 -31.30
C GLU A 10 24.99 -14.61 -30.77
N LYS A 11 24.29 -15.72 -30.53
CA LYS A 11 22.91 -15.71 -30.00
C LYS A 11 22.75 -16.28 -28.59
N CYS A 12 23.83 -16.44 -27.82
CA CYS A 12 23.76 -16.99 -26.46
C CYS A 12 23.84 -15.91 -25.35
N GLY A 13 24.31 -14.69 -25.65
CA GLY A 13 24.44 -13.59 -24.67
C GLY A 13 23.18 -12.74 -24.50
N SER A 14 22.52 -12.37 -25.61
CA SER A 14 21.41 -11.41 -25.61
C SER A 14 20.13 -11.93 -24.92
N LYS A 15 19.89 -13.24 -24.93
CA LYS A 15 18.73 -13.88 -24.26
C LYS A 15 18.84 -13.85 -22.73
N LYS A 16 20.06 -13.82 -22.19
CA LYS A 16 20.34 -13.90 -20.76
C LYS A 16 20.01 -12.59 -20.03
N GLY A 17 20.30 -11.45 -20.65
CA GLY A 17 19.98 -10.13 -20.11
C GLY A 17 18.48 -9.84 -20.02
N VAL A 18 17.71 -10.28 -21.03
CA VAL A 18 16.24 -10.12 -21.04
C VAL A 18 15.59 -10.96 -19.94
N MET A 19 16.08 -12.19 -19.71
CA MET A 19 15.58 -13.07 -18.66
C MET A 19 15.89 -12.53 -17.25
N LEU A 20 17.07 -11.92 -17.05
CA LEU A 20 17.42 -11.27 -15.79
C LEU A 20 16.59 -10.01 -15.53
N ALA A 21 16.37 -9.17 -16.54
CA ALA A 21 15.50 -7.99 -16.40
C ALA A 21 14.07 -8.38 -16.02
N TYR A 22 13.53 -9.44 -16.62
CA TYR A 22 12.21 -9.97 -16.28
C TYR A 22 12.14 -10.46 -14.82
N GLY A 23 13.19 -11.15 -14.34
CA GLY A 23 13.29 -11.58 -12.95
C GLY A 23 13.37 -10.42 -11.95
N VAL A 24 14.09 -9.34 -12.27
CA VAL A 24 14.19 -8.14 -11.42
C VAL A 24 12.86 -7.39 -11.36
N ILE A 25 12.15 -7.27 -12.48
CA ILE A 25 10.82 -6.64 -12.51
C ILE A 25 9.81 -7.48 -11.71
N GLN A 26 9.85 -8.81 -11.86
CA GLN A 26 8.95 -9.72 -11.17
C GLN A 26 9.17 -9.74 -9.65
N LEU A 27 10.42 -9.63 -9.18
CA LEU A 27 10.72 -9.48 -7.75
C LEU A 27 10.42 -8.05 -7.24
N GLY A 28 10.69 -7.04 -8.06
CA GLY A 28 10.48 -5.63 -7.70
C GLY A 28 9.01 -5.28 -7.50
N THR A 29 8.11 -5.82 -8.32
CA THR A 29 6.66 -5.61 -8.18
C THR A 29 6.12 -6.07 -6.82
N GLY A 30 6.61 -7.20 -6.29
CA GLY A 30 6.20 -7.69 -4.97
C GLY A 30 6.55 -6.75 -3.82
N ILE A 31 7.73 -6.13 -3.85
CA ILE A 31 8.18 -5.16 -2.82
C ILE A 31 7.32 -3.90 -2.86
N ILE A 32 7.02 -3.39 -4.05
CA ILE A 32 6.18 -2.20 -4.24
C ILE A 32 4.76 -2.47 -3.72
N SER A 33 4.19 -3.64 -4.03
CA SER A 33 2.87 -4.03 -3.53
C SER A 33 2.85 -4.16 -2.01
N ALA A 34 3.88 -4.76 -1.41
CA ALA A 34 3.99 -4.87 0.05
C ALA A 34 4.09 -3.50 0.73
N LEU A 35 4.86 -2.56 0.16
CA LEU A 35 4.98 -1.20 0.66
C LEU A 35 3.65 -0.43 0.57
N ALA A 36 2.92 -0.59 -0.53
CA ALA A 36 1.61 0.00 -0.70
C ALA A 36 0.62 -0.51 0.36
N LEU A 37 0.57 -1.83 0.59
CA LEU A 37 -0.26 -2.43 1.63
C LEU A 37 0.12 -1.97 3.04
N ALA A 38 1.42 -1.87 3.32
CA ALA A 38 1.91 -1.37 4.61
C ALA A 38 1.48 0.09 4.84
N THR A 39 1.58 0.93 3.81
CA THR A 39 1.15 2.34 3.90
C THR A 39 -0.34 2.44 4.19
N ILE A 40 -1.17 1.68 3.47
CA ILE A 40 -2.62 1.64 3.68
C ILE A 40 -2.95 1.17 5.11
N ALA A 41 -2.27 0.13 5.60
CA ALA A 41 -2.45 -0.37 6.96
C ALA A 41 -2.10 0.68 8.03
N LEU A 42 -0.99 1.41 7.85
CA LEU A 42 -0.61 2.49 8.76
C LEU A 42 -1.63 3.65 8.74
N SER A 43 -2.10 4.06 7.56
CA SER A 43 -3.17 5.05 7.43
C SER A 43 -4.45 4.60 8.13
N PHE A 44 -4.85 3.33 8.00
CA PHE A 44 -6.00 2.78 8.71
C PHE A 44 -5.80 2.73 10.22
N CYS A 45 -4.58 2.47 10.72
CA CYS A 45 -4.29 2.54 12.16
C CYS A 45 -4.50 3.96 12.72
N SER A 46 -4.00 4.99 12.03
CA SER A 46 -4.27 6.38 12.43
C SER A 46 -5.76 6.69 12.43
N VAL A 47 -6.49 6.33 11.36
CA VAL A 47 -7.96 6.55 11.30
C VAL A 47 -8.68 5.78 12.41
N LYS A 48 -8.26 4.56 12.72
CA LYS A 48 -8.85 3.74 13.78
C LYS A 48 -8.63 4.35 15.16
N GLN A 49 -7.46 4.94 15.40
CA GLN A 49 -7.16 5.64 16.66
C GLN A 49 -8.08 6.86 16.82
N GLU A 50 -8.18 7.70 15.80
CA GLU A 50 -9.07 8.87 15.80
C GLU A 50 -10.54 8.45 15.97
N SER A 51 -10.96 7.36 15.30
CA SER A 51 -12.33 6.81 15.41
C SER A 51 -12.65 6.34 16.83
N LYS A 52 -11.66 5.78 17.53
CA LYS A 52 -11.83 5.33 18.92
C LYS A 52 -12.03 6.53 19.85
N LEU A 53 -11.19 7.56 19.72
CA LEU A 53 -11.32 8.81 20.49
C LEU A 53 -12.66 9.50 20.22
N PHE A 54 -13.08 9.53 18.96
CA PHE A 54 -14.38 10.09 18.57
C PHE A 54 -15.55 9.32 19.20
N THR A 55 -15.50 7.99 19.16
CA THR A 55 -16.56 7.15 19.75
C THR A 55 -16.64 7.35 21.26
N GLU A 56 -15.49 7.41 21.95
CA GLU A 56 -15.40 7.69 23.38
C GLU A 56 -15.98 9.06 23.73
N CYS A 57 -15.64 10.10 22.97
CA CYS A 57 -16.25 11.43 23.13
C CYS A 57 -17.78 11.38 22.95
N VAL A 58 -18.28 10.69 21.93
CA VAL A 58 -19.72 10.61 21.67
C VAL A 58 -20.45 9.86 22.79
N GLU A 59 -19.88 8.79 23.30
CA GLU A 59 -20.43 8.06 24.45
C GLU A 59 -20.45 8.93 25.70
N GLU A 60 -19.33 9.59 26.04
CA GLU A 60 -19.24 10.49 27.20
C GLU A 60 -20.28 11.61 27.12
N VAL A 61 -20.39 12.27 25.97
CA VAL A 61 -21.32 13.40 25.80
C VAL A 61 -22.78 12.95 25.80
N LYS A 62 -23.07 11.74 25.33
CA LYS A 62 -24.41 11.12 25.47
C LYS A 62 -24.73 10.78 26.92
N GLU A 63 -23.77 10.25 27.68
CA GLU A 63 -23.95 9.96 29.11
C GLU A 63 -24.16 11.24 29.93
N ASN A 64 -23.56 12.36 29.52
CA ASN A 64 -23.82 13.70 30.06
C ASN A 64 -25.21 14.28 29.67
N GLY A 65 -26.06 13.49 29.00
CA GLY A 65 -27.46 13.83 28.74
C GLY A 65 -27.71 14.53 27.40
N LYS A 66 -26.71 14.67 26.52
CA LYS A 66 -26.96 15.20 25.17
C LYS A 66 -27.57 14.13 24.26
N SER A 67 -28.43 14.56 23.34
CA SER A 67 -28.92 13.68 22.28
C SER A 67 -27.77 13.19 21.39
N SER A 68 -27.92 12.02 20.77
CA SER A 68 -26.89 11.45 19.87
C SER A 68 -26.45 12.43 18.78
N SER A 69 -27.38 13.21 18.22
CA SER A 69 -27.08 14.23 17.20
C SER A 69 -26.19 15.36 17.76
N GLN A 70 -26.50 15.85 18.96
CA GLN A 70 -25.69 16.86 19.62
C GLN A 70 -24.32 16.35 20.05
N ALA A 71 -24.22 15.10 20.51
CA ALA A 71 -22.95 14.50 20.88
C ALA A 71 -22.01 14.38 19.66
N VAL A 72 -22.54 13.87 18.54
CA VAL A 72 -21.81 13.81 17.27
C VAL A 72 -21.43 15.21 16.77
N HIS A 73 -22.33 16.19 16.84
CA HIS A 73 -22.03 17.57 16.44
C HIS A 73 -20.90 18.18 17.29
N PHE A 74 -20.96 18.00 18.60
CA PHE A 74 -19.97 18.50 19.55
C PHE A 74 -18.60 17.84 19.35
N CYS A 75 -18.55 16.51 19.26
CA CYS A 75 -17.30 15.78 19.03
C CYS A 75 -16.68 16.02 17.64
N ASN A 76 -17.45 16.55 16.69
CA ASN A 76 -16.94 17.07 15.42
C ASN A 76 -16.51 18.55 15.47
N GLY A 77 -16.41 19.14 16.67
CA GLY A 77 -15.97 20.53 16.87
C GLY A 77 -17.10 21.57 16.82
N GLY A 78 -18.36 21.14 16.79
CA GLY A 78 -19.52 22.01 16.98
C GLY A 78 -19.59 22.56 18.41
N ARG A 79 -20.09 23.79 18.57
CA ARG A 79 -20.28 24.42 19.90
C ARG A 79 -21.63 24.06 20.50
#